data_AF-A0A0M3JZW8-F1
#
_entry.id   AF-A0A0M3JZW8-F1
#
_cell.length_a   1.000
_cell.length_b   1.000
_cell.length_c   1.000
_cell.angle_alpha   90.00
_cell.angle_beta   90.00
_cell.angle_gamma   90.00
#
_symmetry.space_group_name_H-M   'P 1'
#
loop_
_entity.id
_entity.type
_entity.pdbx_description
1 polymer ?
#
loop_
_entity_poly.entity_id
_entity_poly.type
_entity_poly.pdbx_seq_one_letter_code
_entity_poly.pdbx_strand_id
1 'polypeptide(L)'
;MGRRCSRSSFLPNAFVFPGGMVDDTDKAMPNWLTPFDYGKRFDTYFYTLDVSDNSDKEAIKIDSKSKELYEIDWYSAEEIVNRANSGQLILPPPQAYEIRRIIENRFGNLEQLYCPLKLCPQLLDAGDKVIALLNNDFAYNHDQNSTETPMRKACSADLPSAIGTSTVNEGKTRRQLHRMIFNKKPLWSQMKVIYCSTQQSQQQR
;
A
#
# COMPACT_ATOMS: atom_id res chain seq x y z
N MET A 1 7.82 -12.57 -5.69
CA MET A 1 7.43 -12.33 -4.27
C MET A 1 7.46 -13.65 -3.53
N GLY A 2 7.52 -13.65 -2.19
CA GLY A 2 7.58 -14.90 -1.44
C GLY A 2 6.69 -14.93 -0.21
N ARG A 3 6.36 -16.14 0.25
CA ARG A 3 5.59 -16.34 1.48
C ARG A 3 6.51 -16.57 2.67
N ARG A 4 6.32 -15.76 3.72
CA ARG A 4 7.07 -15.86 4.97
C ARG A 4 6.81 -17.18 5.66
N CYS A 5 7.85 -17.74 6.26
CA CYS A 5 7.74 -18.95 7.07
C CYS A 5 6.67 -18.76 8.17
N SER A 6 5.92 -19.83 8.46
CA SER A 6 4.90 -19.84 9.51
C SER A 6 5.46 -19.57 10.91
N ARG A 7 6.76 -19.83 11.12
CA ARG A 7 7.49 -19.56 12.36
C ARG A 7 8.05 -18.14 12.45
N SER A 8 7.78 -17.28 11.46
CA SER A 8 8.28 -15.92 11.48
C SER A 8 7.69 -15.14 12.67
N SER A 9 8.54 -14.41 13.40
CA SER A 9 8.11 -13.57 14.54
C SER A 9 7.32 -12.34 14.10
N PHE A 10 7.34 -12.00 12.81
CA PHE A 10 6.59 -10.89 12.24
C PHE A 10 5.93 -11.31 10.94
N LEU A 11 4.61 -11.14 10.87
CA LEU A 11 3.74 -11.49 9.74
C LEU A 11 3.96 -12.93 9.21
N PRO A 12 3.79 -13.96 10.04
CA PRO A 12 3.91 -15.35 9.58
C PRO A 12 2.89 -15.64 8.47
N ASN A 13 3.31 -16.41 7.47
CA ASN A 13 2.53 -16.74 6.26
C ASN A 13 2.13 -15.55 5.37
N ALA A 14 2.58 -14.33 5.67
CA ALA A 14 2.34 -13.19 4.79
C ALA A 14 3.13 -13.33 3.49
N PHE A 15 2.49 -12.92 2.41
CA PHE A 15 3.12 -12.81 1.10
C PHE A 15 3.79 -11.44 1.02
N VAL A 16 5.10 -11.43 0.84
CA VAL A 16 5.94 -10.24 0.96
C VAL A 16 6.89 -10.04 -0.21
N PHE A 17 7.21 -8.77 -0.49
CA PHE A 17 8.41 -8.45 -1.24
C PHE A 17 9.65 -8.91 -0.46
N PRO A 18 10.75 -9.27 -1.14
CA PRO A 18 12.04 -9.38 -0.47
C PRO A 18 12.36 -8.02 0.20
N GLY A 19 12.99 -8.08 1.37
CA GLY A 19 13.29 -6.87 2.12
C GLY A 19 14.24 -7.14 3.29
N GLY A 20 14.84 -6.08 3.78
CA GLY A 20 15.83 -6.12 4.86
C GLY A 20 16.03 -4.73 5.45
N MET A 21 17.06 -4.59 6.28
CA MET A 21 17.52 -3.27 6.71
C MET A 21 18.17 -2.54 5.53
N VAL A 22 17.86 -1.26 5.40
CA VAL A 22 18.44 -0.37 4.39
C VAL A 22 19.63 0.36 5.01
N ASP A 23 20.69 0.59 4.24
CA ASP A 23 21.78 1.48 4.65
C ASP A 23 21.29 2.93 4.67
N ASP A 24 21.93 3.79 5.48
CA ASP A 24 21.61 5.20 5.52
C ASP A 24 21.82 5.89 4.17
N THR A 25 22.77 5.42 3.34
CA THR A 25 23.03 5.97 2.01
C THR A 25 21.97 5.62 0.97
N ASP A 26 21.21 4.55 1.21
CA ASP A 26 20.24 4.02 0.24
C ASP A 26 18.82 4.55 0.51
N LYS A 27 18.61 5.30 1.60
CA LYS A 27 17.33 5.90 1.95
C LYS A 27 16.81 6.80 0.81
N ALA A 28 15.69 6.39 0.22
CA ALA A 28 15.05 7.09 -0.90
C ALA A 28 13.70 7.73 -0.50
N MET A 29 13.05 8.46 -1.40
CA MET A 29 11.61 8.72 -1.31
C MET A 29 10.91 8.01 -2.47
N PRO A 30 9.68 7.48 -2.33
CA PRO A 30 8.79 7.49 -1.15
C PRO A 30 9.17 6.42 -0.12
N ASN A 31 8.62 6.58 1.08
CA ASN A 31 8.62 5.58 2.13
C ASN A 31 7.26 5.46 2.81
N TRP A 32 7.03 4.32 3.44
CA TRP A 32 5.80 3.97 4.14
C TRP A 32 6.05 3.81 5.63
N LEU A 33 5.35 4.61 6.43
CA LEU A 33 5.40 4.50 7.88
C LEU A 33 4.30 3.58 8.40
N THR A 34 4.69 2.58 9.18
CA THR A 34 3.71 1.70 9.81
C THR A 34 2.89 2.48 10.86
N PRO A 35 1.54 2.44 10.79
CA PRO A 35 0.67 3.12 11.76
C PRO A 35 0.87 2.67 13.21
N PHE A 36 0.45 3.50 14.15
CA PHE A 36 0.54 3.26 15.60
C PHE A 36 0.00 1.90 16.04
N ASP A 37 -1.16 1.47 15.51
CA ASP A 37 -1.90 0.29 15.98
C ASP A 37 -1.21 -1.06 15.69
N TYR A 38 -0.09 -1.06 14.96
CA TYR A 38 0.68 -2.27 14.69
C TYR A 38 1.87 -2.38 15.64
N GLY A 39 1.95 -3.51 16.36
CA GLY A 39 2.95 -3.68 17.42
C GLY A 39 4.41 -3.57 16.97
N LYS A 40 4.74 -4.04 15.76
CA LYS A 40 6.06 -3.83 15.14
C LYS A 40 5.93 -2.86 13.98
N ARG A 41 6.77 -1.82 14.00
CA ARG A 41 6.67 -0.67 13.10
C ARG A 41 7.96 -0.47 12.31
N PHE A 42 7.79 -0.05 11.07
CA PHE A 42 8.86 0.15 10.12
C PHE A 42 8.66 1.46 9.37
N ASP A 43 9.78 2.09 9.02
CA ASP A 43 9.86 3.11 8.00
C ASP A 43 10.41 2.45 6.73
N THR A 44 9.51 2.09 5.82
CA THR A 44 9.80 1.13 4.74
C THR A 44 10.01 1.85 3.42
N TYR A 45 11.12 1.59 2.75
CA TYR A 45 11.40 2.07 1.40
C TYR A 45 11.07 0.98 0.38
N PHE A 46 10.49 1.35 -0.75
CA PHE A 46 10.20 0.44 -1.86
C PHE A 46 11.09 0.75 -3.05
N TYR A 47 11.71 -0.29 -3.60
CA TYR A 47 12.56 -0.20 -4.78
C TYR A 47 11.99 -1.10 -5.86
N THR A 48 12.12 -0.67 -7.10
CA THR A 48 11.77 -1.45 -8.28
C THR A 48 13.02 -1.70 -9.11
N LEU A 49 13.16 -2.93 -9.58
CA LEU A 49 14.24 -3.35 -10.45
C LEU A 49 13.59 -4.06 -11.65
N ASP A 50 13.99 -3.68 -12.86
CA ASP A 50 13.64 -4.43 -14.06
C ASP A 50 14.63 -5.60 -14.21
N VAL A 51 14.09 -6.82 -14.26
CA VAL A 51 14.83 -8.07 -14.41
C VAL A 51 14.41 -8.67 -15.75
N SER A 52 14.88 -8.05 -16.83
CA SER A 52 14.52 -8.37 -18.21
C SER A 52 15.33 -9.52 -18.79
N ASP A 53 16.49 -9.86 -18.21
CA ASP A 53 17.28 -11.03 -18.60
C ASP A 53 16.71 -12.29 -17.93
N ASN A 54 16.33 -13.28 -18.75
CA ASN A 54 15.77 -14.54 -18.25
C ASN A 54 16.80 -15.42 -17.52
N SER A 55 18.10 -15.17 -17.68
CA SER A 55 19.15 -15.88 -16.94
C SER A 55 19.07 -15.62 -15.43
N ASP A 56 18.56 -14.47 -15.01
CA ASP A 56 18.37 -14.12 -13.60
C ASP A 56 17.17 -14.83 -12.95
N LYS A 57 16.16 -15.21 -13.74
CA LYS A 57 14.95 -15.87 -13.21
C LYS A 57 15.24 -17.27 -12.70
N GLU A 58 16.08 -18.03 -13.40
CA GLU A 58 16.49 -19.39 -13.00
C GLU A 58 17.56 -19.37 -11.88
N ALA A 59 18.20 -18.22 -11.66
CA ALA A 59 19.19 -18.05 -10.59
C ALA A 59 18.55 -17.85 -9.20
N ILE A 60 17.26 -17.47 -9.12
CA ILE A 60 16.56 -17.29 -7.85
C ILE A 60 16.26 -18.66 -7.23
N LYS A 61 17.12 -19.07 -6.29
CA LYS A 61 16.95 -20.28 -5.50
C LYS A 61 16.61 -19.91 -4.06
N ILE A 62 15.56 -20.50 -3.51
CA ILE A 62 15.36 -20.48 -2.06
C ILE A 62 16.35 -21.48 -1.48
N ASP A 63 17.19 -21.05 -0.55
CA ASP A 63 17.89 -22.00 0.29
C ASP A 63 16.83 -22.84 1.04
N SER A 64 16.80 -24.14 0.79
CA SER A 64 15.94 -25.11 1.48
C SER A 64 16.00 -25.02 3.02
N LYS A 65 17.04 -24.40 3.59
CA LYS A 65 17.20 -24.14 5.03
C LYS A 65 16.80 -22.72 5.46
N SER A 66 16.36 -21.88 4.53
CA SER A 66 15.97 -20.50 4.82
C SER A 66 14.84 -20.46 5.84
N LYS A 67 15.04 -19.66 6.88
CA LYS A 67 14.02 -19.38 7.91
C LYS A 67 13.16 -18.18 7.55
N GLU A 68 13.47 -17.49 6.45
CA GLU A 68 12.86 -16.22 6.09
C GLU A 68 11.63 -16.42 5.20
N LEU A 69 11.80 -17.14 4.09
CA LEU A 69 10.76 -17.47 3.11
C LEU A 69 10.69 -18.98 2.93
N TYR A 70 9.48 -19.51 2.82
CA TYR A 70 9.27 -20.93 2.52
C TYR A 70 8.85 -21.17 1.06
N GLU A 71 8.38 -20.13 0.38
CA GLU A 71 7.93 -20.14 -1.01
C GLU A 71 8.35 -18.83 -1.67
N ILE A 72 8.86 -18.88 -2.89
CA ILE A 72 9.17 -17.74 -3.74
C ILE A 72 8.76 -18.12 -5.15
N ASP A 73 8.06 -17.22 -5.83
CA ASP A 73 7.75 -17.42 -7.24
C ASP A 73 7.55 -16.07 -7.95
N TRP A 74 7.49 -16.16 -9.27
CA TRP A 74 7.10 -15.09 -10.16
C TRP A 74 5.57 -15.10 -10.30
N TYR A 75 4.95 -14.01 -9.83
CA TYR A 75 3.51 -13.85 -9.84
C TYR A 75 3.15 -12.59 -10.62
N SER A 76 2.02 -12.61 -11.34
CA SER A 76 1.47 -11.38 -11.88
C SER A 76 0.89 -10.53 -10.74
N ALA A 77 0.91 -9.21 -10.91
CA ALA A 77 0.35 -8.28 -9.93
C ALA A 77 -1.15 -8.56 -9.66
N GLU A 78 -1.91 -8.88 -10.72
CA GLU A 78 -3.34 -9.20 -10.61
C GLU A 78 -3.58 -10.50 -9.87
N GLU A 79 -2.75 -11.53 -10.11
CA GLU A 79 -2.84 -12.80 -9.41
C GLU A 79 -2.67 -12.62 -7.90
N ILE A 80 -1.68 -11.83 -7.47
CA ILE A 80 -1.44 -11.53 -6.05
C ILE A 80 -2.67 -10.87 -5.42
N VAL A 81 -3.24 -9.86 -6.09
CA VAL A 81 -4.44 -9.16 -5.61
C VAL A 81 -5.64 -10.10 -5.52
N ASN A 82 -5.85 -10.97 -6.52
CA ASN A 82 -6.96 -11.92 -6.54
C ASN A 82 -6.84 -12.98 -5.43
N ARG A 83 -5.63 -13.50 -5.20
CA ARG A 83 -5.36 -14.43 -4.10
C ARG A 83 -5.52 -13.75 -2.73
N ALA A 84 -5.12 -12.49 -2.59
CA ALA A 84 -5.36 -11.71 -1.36
C ALA A 84 -6.86 -11.49 -1.11
N ASN A 85 -7.60 -11.14 -2.16
CA ASN A 85 -9.03 -10.87 -2.10
C ASN A 85 -9.87 -12.10 -1.75
N SER A 86 -9.43 -13.28 -2.16
CA SER A 86 -10.03 -14.57 -1.79
C SER A 86 -9.54 -15.13 -0.45
N GLY A 87 -8.58 -14.46 0.20
CA GLY A 87 -8.00 -14.91 1.47
C GLY A 87 -6.99 -16.07 1.33
N GLN A 88 -6.58 -16.43 0.11
CA GLN A 88 -5.58 -17.47 -0.14
C GLN A 88 -4.17 -17.04 0.28
N LEU A 89 -3.90 -15.73 0.34
CA LEU A 89 -2.68 -15.18 0.91
C LEU A 89 -2.97 -13.92 1.74
N ILE A 90 -2.05 -13.59 2.65
CA ILE A 90 -2.10 -12.35 3.41
C ILE A 90 -1.18 -11.33 2.71
N LEU A 91 -1.75 -10.23 2.23
CA LEU A 91 -1.01 -9.16 1.55
C LEU A 91 -1.00 -7.90 2.42
N PRO A 92 0.14 -7.51 3.01
CA PRO A 92 0.22 -6.33 3.86
C PRO A 92 -0.14 -5.03 3.10
N PRO A 93 -0.80 -4.05 3.76
CA PRO A 93 -1.25 -2.82 3.11
C PRO A 93 -0.18 -2.05 2.33
N PRO A 94 1.06 -1.87 2.84
CA PRO A 94 2.10 -1.16 2.09
C PRO A 94 2.39 -1.79 0.71
N GLN A 95 2.41 -3.13 0.65
CA GLN A 95 2.74 -3.85 -0.59
C GLN A 95 1.56 -3.90 -1.54
N ALA A 96 0.35 -4.09 -1.01
CA ALA A 96 -0.87 -4.03 -1.80
C ALA A 96 -1.05 -2.65 -2.46
N TYR A 97 -0.67 -1.57 -1.77
CA TYR A 97 -0.65 -0.23 -2.34
C TYR A 97 0.28 -0.14 -3.55
N GLU A 98 1.54 -0.60 -3.43
CA GLU A 98 2.49 -0.58 -4.56
C GLU A 98 2.06 -1.50 -5.72
N ILE A 99 1.58 -2.72 -5.43
CA ILE A 99 1.04 -3.62 -6.46
C ILE A 99 -0.12 -2.97 -7.20
N ARG A 100 -0.99 -2.25 -6.49
CA ARG A 100 -2.13 -1.58 -7.10
C ARG A 100 -1.67 -0.44 -8.02
N ARG A 101 -0.69 0.36 -7.58
CA ARG A 101 -0.07 1.40 -8.43
C ARG A 101 0.56 0.81 -9.68
N ILE A 102 1.22 -0.35 -9.57
CA ILE A 102 1.78 -1.06 -10.71
C ILE A 102 0.70 -1.48 -11.71
N ILE A 103 -0.41 -2.07 -11.23
CA ILE A 103 -1.55 -2.46 -12.07
C ILE A 103 -2.15 -1.24 -12.78
N GLU A 104 -2.35 -0.14 -12.04
CA GLU A 104 -2.98 1.07 -12.57
C GLU A 104 -2.11 1.80 -13.60
N ASN A 105 -0.78 1.76 -13.45
CA ASN A 105 0.19 2.32 -14.42
C ASN A 105 0.62 1.32 -15.50
N ARG A 106 0.00 0.12 -15.57
CA ARG A 106 0.25 -0.92 -16.57
C ARG A 106 1.73 -1.28 -16.79
N PHE A 107 2.56 -1.21 -15.74
CA PHE A 107 4.02 -1.41 -15.82
C PHE A 107 4.79 -0.53 -16.82
N GLY A 108 4.13 0.40 -17.53
CA GLY A 108 4.71 1.06 -18.71
C GLY A 108 5.72 2.16 -18.39
N ASN A 109 5.69 2.70 -17.17
CA ASN A 109 6.63 3.71 -16.72
C ASN A 109 6.88 3.56 -15.21
N LEU A 110 7.98 2.89 -14.83
CA LEU A 110 8.39 2.73 -13.44
C LEU A 110 8.71 4.07 -12.76
N GLU A 111 9.07 5.12 -13.51
CA GLU A 111 9.28 6.46 -12.95
C GLU A 111 7.97 7.05 -12.40
N GLN A 112 6.81 6.64 -12.92
CA GLN A 112 5.50 7.03 -12.36
C GLN A 112 5.20 6.32 -11.03
N LEU A 113 5.98 5.30 -10.68
CA LEU A 113 5.98 4.71 -9.34
C LEU A 113 6.79 5.54 -8.34
N TYR A 114 7.57 6.53 -8.79
CA TYR A 114 8.15 7.50 -7.89
C TYR A 114 7.03 8.33 -7.23
N CYS A 115 7.01 8.35 -5.90
CA CYS A 115 6.17 9.26 -5.13
C CYS A 115 7.10 10.06 -4.22
N PRO A 116 7.12 11.40 -4.29
CA PRO A 116 8.02 12.19 -3.43
C PRO A 116 7.51 12.31 -1.99
N LEU A 117 6.47 11.55 -1.60
CA LEU A 117 5.78 11.72 -0.33
C LEU A 117 5.94 10.49 0.55
N LYS A 118 6.36 10.72 1.79
CA LYS A 118 6.28 9.72 2.85
C LYS A 118 4.81 9.46 3.20
N LEU A 119 4.34 8.24 2.98
CA LEU A 119 3.00 7.82 3.33
C LEU A 119 2.92 7.49 4.82
N CYS A 120 2.03 8.19 5.52
CA CYS A 120 1.83 8.15 6.96
C CYS A 120 0.37 7.82 7.28
N PRO A 121 -0.10 6.57 7.12
CA PRO A 121 -1.53 6.30 7.18
C PRO A 121 -2.14 6.59 8.56
N GLN A 122 -3.28 7.26 8.58
CA GLN A 122 -4.14 7.42 9.76
C GLN A 122 -5.32 6.45 9.64
N LEU A 123 -5.50 5.59 10.64
CA LEU A 123 -6.47 4.50 10.55
C LEU A 123 -7.84 4.91 11.12
N LEU A 124 -8.89 4.54 10.39
CA LEU A 124 -10.27 4.58 10.84
C LEU A 124 -10.84 3.16 10.94
N ASP A 125 -11.52 2.89 12.04
CA ASP A 125 -12.34 1.70 12.22
C ASP A 125 -13.73 1.94 11.63
N ALA A 126 -14.04 1.22 10.55
CA ALA A 126 -15.33 1.24 9.85
C ALA A 126 -16.08 -0.09 10.01
N GLY A 127 -16.00 -0.72 11.18
CA GLY A 127 -16.72 -1.96 11.49
C GLY A 127 -15.99 -3.20 10.95
N ASP A 128 -16.47 -3.76 9.85
CA ASP A 128 -15.85 -4.92 9.19
C ASP A 128 -14.60 -4.53 8.36
N LYS A 129 -14.40 -3.23 8.17
CA LYS A 129 -13.33 -2.62 7.37
C LYS A 129 -12.47 -1.68 8.18
N VAL A 130 -11.30 -1.40 7.61
CA VAL A 130 -10.42 -0.30 8.01
C VAL A 130 -10.33 0.66 6.82
N ILE A 131 -10.37 1.96 7.12
CA ILE A 131 -10.04 3.02 6.17
C ILE A 131 -8.68 3.58 6.60
N ALA A 132 -7.66 3.42 5.76
CA ALA A 132 -6.37 4.06 5.96
C ALA A 132 -6.36 5.37 5.15
N LEU A 133 -6.50 6.50 5.85
CA LEU A 133 -6.35 7.82 5.25
C LEU A 133 -4.86 8.05 4.98
N LEU A 134 -4.53 8.32 3.73
CA LEU A 134 -3.16 8.64 3.33
C LEU A 134 -3.02 10.16 3.25
N ASN A 135 -1.78 10.63 3.17
CA ASN A 135 -1.48 12.04 3.09
C ASN A 135 -2.27 12.71 1.96
N ASN A 136 -2.77 13.92 2.24
CA ASN A 136 -3.62 14.72 1.34
C ASN A 136 -5.04 14.20 1.12
N ASP A 137 -5.48 13.16 1.85
CA ASP A 137 -6.90 12.89 1.94
C ASP A 137 -7.62 13.99 2.72
N PHE A 138 -8.82 14.40 2.29
CA PHE A 138 -9.59 15.46 2.94
C PHE A 138 -9.90 15.21 4.41
N ALA A 139 -9.93 13.94 4.84
CA ALA A 139 -10.18 13.56 6.23
C ALA A 139 -8.87 13.34 7.03
N TYR A 140 -7.71 13.48 6.38
CA TYR A 140 -6.40 13.36 7.00
C TYR A 140 -6.15 14.55 7.93
N ASN A 141 -5.75 14.29 9.17
CA ASN A 141 -5.39 15.35 10.11
C ASN A 141 -3.89 15.65 10.02
N HIS A 142 -3.53 16.82 9.48
CA HIS A 142 -2.13 17.21 9.29
C HIS A 142 -1.38 17.53 10.59
N ASP A 143 -2.11 17.85 11.67
CA ASP A 143 -1.52 18.14 12.97
C ASP A 143 -1.21 16.86 13.78
N GLN A 144 -1.63 15.70 13.27
CA GLN A 144 -1.48 14.41 13.95
C GLN A 144 -0.27 13.62 13.44
N ASN A 145 0.52 13.14 14.40
CA ASN A 145 1.59 12.21 14.15
C ASN A 145 1.03 10.78 14.02
N SER A 146 1.10 10.20 12.81
CA SER A 146 0.65 8.82 12.54
C SER A 146 1.36 7.76 13.40
N THR A 147 2.50 8.13 14.00
CA THR A 147 3.27 7.25 14.90
C THR A 147 2.79 7.24 16.34
N GLU A 148 1.86 8.12 16.69
CA GLU A 148 1.34 8.33 18.05
C GLU A 148 -0.19 8.34 18.08
N THR A 149 -0.83 8.44 16.91
CA THR A 149 -2.28 8.54 16.78
C THR A 149 -2.88 7.15 16.61
N PRO A 150 -3.69 6.66 17.56
CA PRO A 150 -4.36 5.37 17.44
C PRO A 150 -5.50 5.42 16.41
N MET A 151 -5.93 4.25 15.96
CA MET A 151 -7.10 4.10 15.11
C MET A 151 -8.33 4.69 15.79
N ARG A 152 -9.02 5.60 15.10
CA ARG A 152 -10.27 6.21 15.58
C ARG A 152 -11.50 5.60 14.91
N LYS A 153 -12.67 5.72 15.51
CA LYS A 153 -13.93 5.31 14.85
C LYS A 153 -14.19 6.21 13.65
N ALA A 154 -14.61 5.63 12.53
CA ALA A 154 -15.07 6.39 11.38
C ALA A 154 -16.40 7.11 11.70
N CYS A 155 -16.55 8.35 11.25
CA CYS A 155 -17.79 9.11 11.36
C CYS A 155 -18.28 9.59 9.99
N SER A 156 -19.48 10.19 9.94
CA SER A 156 -20.08 10.69 8.70
C SER A 156 -19.21 11.74 7.99
N ALA A 157 -18.44 12.54 8.75
CA ALA A 157 -17.53 13.54 8.20
C ALA A 157 -16.35 12.92 7.45
N ASP A 158 -16.01 11.65 7.69
CA ASP A 158 -14.90 10.96 7.02
C ASP A 158 -15.32 10.36 5.68
N LEU A 159 -16.61 10.23 5.40
CA LEU A 159 -17.13 9.47 4.26
C LEU A 159 -17.31 10.34 3.00
N PRO A 160 -16.96 9.83 1.80
CA PRO A 160 -17.18 10.56 0.56
C PRO A 160 -18.65 10.88 0.26
N SER A 161 -19.63 10.17 0.81
CA SER A 161 -21.06 10.50 0.62
C SER A 161 -21.52 11.76 1.36
N ALA A 162 -20.71 12.29 2.28
CA ALA A 162 -20.86 13.66 2.80
C ALA A 162 -20.45 14.73 1.77
N ILE A 163 -19.82 14.31 0.67
CA ILE A 163 -19.61 15.13 -0.53
C ILE A 163 -20.92 15.06 -1.30
N GLY A 164 -21.81 16.03 -1.05
CA GLY A 164 -23.12 16.07 -1.69
C GLY A 164 -23.05 15.82 -3.19
N THR A 165 -24.03 15.09 -3.71
CA THR A 165 -24.36 15.05 -5.15
C THR A 165 -24.81 16.45 -5.58
N SER A 166 -23.89 17.40 -5.64
CA SER A 166 -24.13 18.72 -6.21
C SER A 166 -23.67 18.65 -7.66
N THR A 167 -24.59 18.19 -8.51
CA THR A 167 -24.61 18.61 -9.91
C THR A 167 -24.59 20.13 -9.96
N VAL A 168 -23.53 20.66 -10.57
CA VAL A 168 -23.46 21.96 -11.25
C VAL A 168 -23.83 23.19 -10.41
N ASN A 169 -22.84 23.86 -9.84
CA ASN A 169 -22.52 25.27 -10.12
C ASN A 169 -21.39 25.78 -9.19
N GLU A 170 -20.41 26.42 -9.83
CA GLU A 170 -19.43 27.35 -9.27
C GLU A 170 -18.38 26.81 -8.27
N GLY A 171 -17.14 26.67 -8.76
CA GLY A 171 -15.92 27.01 -8.02
C GLY A 171 -15.52 26.19 -6.78
N LYS A 172 -16.25 25.13 -6.40
CA LYS A 172 -15.87 24.30 -5.24
C LYS A 172 -14.72 23.36 -5.59
N THR A 173 -13.54 23.64 -5.05
CA THR A 173 -12.36 22.77 -5.06
C THR A 173 -12.77 21.34 -4.72
N ARG A 174 -12.60 20.41 -5.68
CA ARG A 174 -12.85 18.99 -5.44
C ARG A 174 -11.95 18.55 -4.29
N ARG A 175 -12.54 18.14 -3.17
CA ARG A 175 -11.78 17.67 -2.00
C ARG A 175 -10.90 16.50 -2.43
N GLN A 176 -9.62 16.57 -2.10
CA GLN A 176 -8.64 15.55 -2.48
C GLN A 176 -8.92 14.25 -1.73
N LEU A 177 -8.91 13.14 -2.46
CA LEU A 177 -9.09 11.79 -1.91
C LEU A 177 -7.78 11.06 -2.08
N HIS A 178 -7.30 10.40 -1.02
CA HIS A 178 -6.14 9.53 -1.06
C HIS A 178 -6.21 8.55 0.12
N ARG A 179 -6.86 7.41 -0.07
CA ARG A 179 -7.10 6.46 1.02
C ARG A 179 -7.14 5.03 0.53
N MET A 180 -6.94 4.11 1.46
CA MET A 180 -7.16 2.69 1.24
C MET A 180 -8.32 2.21 2.08
N ILE A 181 -9.09 1.27 1.54
CA ILE A 181 -10.17 0.60 2.26
C ILE A 181 -9.94 -0.90 2.12
N PHE A 182 -9.91 -1.62 3.24
CA PHE A 182 -9.70 -3.07 3.24
C PHE A 182 -10.46 -3.73 4.39
N ASN A 183 -10.79 -5.01 4.19
CA ASN A 183 -11.50 -5.79 5.19
C ASN A 183 -10.56 -6.24 6.33
N LYS A 184 -11.13 -6.39 7.52
CA LYS A 184 -10.45 -7.04 8.65
C LYS A 184 -10.42 -8.57 8.50
N LYS A 185 -11.38 -9.14 7.76
CA LYS A 185 -11.52 -10.58 7.52
C LYS A 185 -12.00 -10.86 6.07
N PRO A 186 -11.30 -11.72 5.30
CA PRO A 186 -9.92 -12.15 5.53
C PRO A 186 -8.97 -10.95 5.72
N LEU A 187 -7.89 -11.15 6.48
CA LEU A 187 -7.00 -10.05 6.92
C LEU A 187 -6.48 -9.27 5.71
N TRP A 188 -6.74 -7.95 5.69
CA TRP A 188 -6.32 -7.00 4.65
C TRP A 188 -6.81 -7.32 3.23
N SER A 189 -7.85 -8.13 3.10
CA SER A 189 -8.47 -8.47 1.82
C SER A 189 -9.35 -7.34 1.25
N GLN A 190 -9.77 -7.50 -0.01
CA GLN A 190 -10.69 -6.59 -0.70
C GLN A 190 -10.19 -5.14 -0.73
N MET A 191 -8.87 -5.00 -0.86
CA MET A 191 -8.20 -3.71 -0.76
C MET A 191 -8.50 -2.84 -1.97
N LYS A 192 -9.03 -1.65 -1.69
CA LYS A 192 -9.27 -0.60 -2.68
C LYS A 192 -8.36 0.57 -2.35
N VAL A 193 -7.55 0.97 -3.31
CA VAL A 193 -6.82 2.25 -3.26
C VAL A 193 -7.68 3.26 -4.01
N ILE A 194 -7.97 4.39 -3.36
CA ILE A 194 -8.77 5.47 -3.92
C ILE A 194 -7.91 6.71 -3.86
N TYR A 195 -7.54 7.25 -5.02
CA TYR A 195 -6.94 8.56 -5.11
C TYR A 195 -7.58 9.35 -6.26
N CYS A 196 -7.80 10.64 -6.02
CA CYS A 196 -8.25 11.57 -7.05
C CYS A 196 -7.17 12.63 -7.22
N SER A 197 -6.31 12.47 -8.22
CA SER A 197 -5.38 13.53 -8.56
C SER A 197 -6.12 14.60 -9.37
N THR A 198 -6.07 15.84 -8.91
CA THR A 198 -6.23 17.00 -9.79
C THR A 198 -4.95 17.15 -10.59
N GLN A 199 -4.68 16.23 -11.52
CA GLN A 199 -3.70 16.45 -12.58
C GLN A 199 -4.25 15.88 -13.89
N GLN A 200 -5.17 16.65 -14.49
CA GLN A 200 -5.38 16.68 -15.93
C GLN A 200 -5.37 18.15 -16.35
N SER A 201 -4.17 18.73 -16.49
CA SER A 201 -3.91 19.90 -17.34
C SER A 201 -2.46 20.35 -17.15
N GLN A 202 -1.51 19.60 -17.69
CA GLN A 202 -0.20 20.10 -18.15
C GLN A 202 0.59 18.95 -18.77
N GLN A 203 0.23 18.57 -20.00
CA GLN A 203 1.16 18.01 -21.00
C GLN A 203 0.42 17.92 -22.34
N GLN A 204 0.22 19.10 -22.93
CA GLN A 204 0.19 19.29 -24.39
C GLN A 204 0.83 20.66 -24.62
N ARG A 205 2.16 20.68 -24.69
CA ARG A 205 2.96 21.64 -25.46
C ARG A 205 4.22 20.92 -25.92
#